data_AF-A0A956RMR2-F1
#
_entry.id   AF-A0A956RMR2-F1
#
_cell.length_a   1.000
_cell.length_b   1.000
_cell.length_c   1.000
_cell.angle_alpha   90.00
_cell.angle_beta   90.00
_cell.angle_gamma   90.00
#
_symmetry.space_group_name_H-M   'P 1'
#
loop_
_entity.id
_entity.type
_entity.pdbx_description
1 polymer ?
#
loop_
_entity_poly.entity_id
_entity_poly.type
_entity_poly.pdbx_seq_one_letter_code
_entity_poly.pdbx_strand_id
1 'polypeptide(L)'
;MKNPAAPQTPKVPVTSHAPGSGVQRLSRVRRLPGVLAFTVGGLLLLSAAIPAGVRFDRAMARPADPTELALFPTGDWVRPAVCGFSALAADIVWLRALQYYGQHRGTDRHYPYLETLFRTLTDLDPHFINAYIFGALTLAEDEHREEAALELLRRGIARNPESWWLVFEYGFMFYVHGHDPVRASYWLTRAAHMEGAPEWTARLAAHASSQAGQATTAIALWREVYRNTENDEIRRIAVEKLAELGVSVEPNERVVG
;
A
#
# COMPACT_ATOMS: atom_id res chain seq x y z
N MET A 1 -7.02 -55.20 -41.25
CA MET A 1 -7.87 -56.10 -42.04
C MET A 1 -9.33 -55.71 -41.85
N LYS A 2 -10.06 -55.50 -42.95
CA LYS A 2 -11.52 -55.27 -43.06
C LYS A 2 -12.30 -56.46 -42.46
N ASN A 3 -13.30 -56.22 -41.58
CA ASN A 3 -14.78 -56.19 -41.82
C ASN A 3 -15.40 -57.60 -42.00
N PRO A 4 -16.74 -57.85 -41.95
CA PRO A 4 -17.90 -57.18 -41.31
C PRO A 4 -18.85 -58.19 -40.58
N ALA A 5 -19.98 -57.67 -40.04
CA ALA A 5 -21.37 -58.12 -40.32
C ALA A 5 -22.26 -58.38 -39.09
N ALA A 6 -23.22 -57.46 -38.88
CA ALA A 6 -24.57 -57.75 -38.34
C ALA A 6 -25.47 -58.28 -39.50
N PRO A 7 -26.80 -58.54 -39.38
CA PRO A 7 -27.75 -58.41 -38.25
C PRO A 7 -28.77 -59.58 -38.14
N GLN A 8 -29.73 -59.52 -37.21
CA GLN A 8 -31.16 -59.88 -37.45
C GLN A 8 -32.05 -59.73 -36.19
N THR A 9 -33.25 -59.17 -36.37
CA THR A 9 -34.43 -59.28 -35.47
C THR A 9 -35.56 -59.93 -36.28
N PRO A 10 -36.54 -60.61 -35.65
CA PRO A 10 -37.90 -60.04 -35.68
C PRO A 10 -38.86 -60.36 -34.50
N LYS A 11 -39.71 -59.36 -34.20
CA LYS A 11 -41.11 -59.22 -33.70
C LYS A 11 -41.94 -60.36 -33.03
N VAL A 12 -42.41 -60.05 -31.80
CA VAL A 12 -43.76 -60.04 -31.11
C VAL A 12 -44.93 -60.97 -31.55
N PRO A 13 -45.86 -61.40 -30.63
CA PRO A 13 -47.12 -60.63 -30.34
C PRO A 13 -47.59 -60.64 -28.85
N VAL A 14 -48.11 -59.53 -28.26
CA VAL A 14 -49.52 -59.07 -28.02
C VAL A 14 -50.46 -60.14 -27.38
N THR A 15 -51.27 -59.99 -26.31
CA THR A 15 -52.30 -59.02 -25.80
C THR A 15 -52.68 -59.44 -24.34
N SER A 16 -53.14 -58.61 -23.39
CA SER A 16 -54.53 -58.13 -23.31
C SER A 16 -54.78 -56.97 -22.32
N HIS A 17 -55.71 -56.11 -22.72
CA HIS A 17 -56.37 -54.96 -22.07
C HIS A 17 -56.89 -55.18 -20.62
N ALA A 18 -57.01 -54.15 -19.76
CA ALA A 18 -58.07 -53.13 -19.82
C ALA A 18 -57.80 -51.84 -18.99
N PRO A 19 -58.59 -50.75 -19.20
CA PRO A 19 -58.16 -49.34 -19.06
C PRO A 19 -58.95 -48.50 -18.04
N GLY A 20 -58.53 -47.23 -17.88
CA GLY A 20 -59.24 -46.12 -17.21
C GLY A 20 -58.48 -45.63 -15.97
N SER A 21 -58.21 -44.35 -15.72
CA SER A 21 -58.73 -43.10 -16.27
C SER A 21 -57.87 -41.94 -15.76
N GLY A 22 -57.60 -40.96 -16.62
CA GLY A 22 -57.74 -39.54 -16.23
C GLY A 22 -56.58 -38.82 -15.53
N VAL A 23 -56.25 -37.69 -16.14
CA VAL A 23 -55.71 -36.45 -15.55
C VAL A 23 -54.20 -36.26 -15.60
N GLN A 24 -53.82 -35.51 -16.64
CA GLN A 24 -52.62 -34.70 -16.76
C GLN A 24 -52.33 -33.88 -15.49
N ARG A 25 -51.08 -33.87 -15.03
CA ARG A 25 -50.51 -32.70 -14.33
C ARG A 25 -49.01 -32.62 -14.55
N LEU A 26 -48.63 -31.81 -15.54
CA LEU A 26 -47.35 -31.11 -15.52
C LEU A 26 -47.37 -30.16 -14.31
N SER A 27 -46.55 -30.40 -13.29
CA SER A 27 -46.21 -29.38 -12.30
C SER A 27 -44.72 -29.07 -12.37
N ARG A 28 -44.43 -28.08 -13.21
CA ARG A 28 -43.21 -27.28 -13.21
C ARG A 28 -43.22 -26.37 -11.97
N VAL A 29 -42.03 -26.16 -11.39
CA VAL A 29 -41.65 -25.04 -10.48
C VAL A 29 -42.19 -25.23 -9.04
N ARG A 30 -41.42 -25.13 -7.95
CA ARG A 30 -40.71 -23.91 -7.52
C ARG A 30 -39.84 -24.16 -6.26
N ARG A 31 -38.56 -24.54 -6.40
CA ARG A 31 -37.57 -24.36 -5.30
C ARG A 31 -37.09 -22.89 -5.30
N LEU A 32 -37.95 -21.95 -4.91
CA LEU A 32 -37.62 -20.51 -4.79
C LEU A 32 -37.70 -19.89 -3.38
N PRO A 33 -38.10 -20.56 -2.27
CA PRO A 33 -38.20 -19.84 -0.99
C PRO A 33 -36.82 -19.49 -0.40
N GLY A 34 -35.82 -20.36 -0.58
CA GLY A 34 -34.45 -20.12 -0.07
C GLY A 34 -33.76 -18.96 -0.78
N VAL A 35 -33.81 -18.92 -2.12
CA VAL A 35 -33.17 -17.87 -2.92
C VAL A 35 -33.81 -16.50 -2.65
N LEU A 36 -35.14 -16.43 -2.52
CA LEU A 36 -35.84 -15.18 -2.15
C LEU A 36 -35.50 -14.71 -0.73
N ALA A 37 -35.36 -15.61 0.24
CA ALA A 37 -34.98 -15.25 1.60
C ALA A 37 -33.54 -14.71 1.67
N PHE A 38 -32.60 -15.29 0.93
CA PHE A 38 -31.24 -14.79 0.81
C PHE A 38 -31.16 -13.44 0.07
N THR A 39 -31.93 -13.25 -1.00
CA THR A 39 -31.94 -11.96 -1.72
C THR A 39 -32.58 -10.85 -0.90
N VAL A 40 -33.67 -11.13 -0.18
CA VAL A 40 -34.31 -10.15 0.72
C VAL A 40 -33.43 -9.84 1.93
N GLY A 41 -32.78 -10.85 2.52
CA GLY A 41 -31.81 -10.65 3.60
C GLY A 41 -30.59 -9.83 3.17
N GLY A 42 -30.04 -10.10 1.98
CA GLY A 42 -28.95 -9.32 1.39
C GLY A 42 -29.37 -7.88 1.08
N LEU A 43 -30.58 -7.66 0.57
CA LEU A 43 -31.11 -6.33 0.29
C LEU A 43 -31.36 -5.53 1.57
N LEU A 44 -31.83 -6.18 2.65
CA LEU A 44 -32.00 -5.54 3.97
C LEU A 44 -30.67 -5.14 4.59
N LEU A 45 -29.65 -6.00 4.52
CA LEU A 45 -28.30 -5.66 5.00
C LEU A 45 -27.68 -4.51 4.19
N LEU A 46 -27.83 -4.51 2.86
CA LEU A 46 -27.42 -3.39 2.01
C LEU A 46 -28.19 -2.09 2.32
N SER A 47 -29.51 -2.19 2.58
CA SER A 47 -30.34 -1.03 2.92
C SER A 47 -30.02 -0.43 4.28
N ALA A 48 -29.48 -1.21 5.23
CA ALA A 48 -28.99 -0.72 6.51
C ALA A 48 -27.55 -0.18 6.41
N ALA A 49 -26.74 -0.74 5.52
CA ALA A 49 -25.37 -0.30 5.25
C ALA A 49 -25.31 1.10 4.61
N ILE A 50 -26.23 1.44 3.72
CA ILE A 50 -26.29 2.78 3.08
C ILE A 50 -26.46 3.92 4.09
N PRO A 51 -27.48 3.93 4.97
CA PRO A 51 -27.65 4.99 5.97
C PRO A 51 -26.57 4.96 7.05
N ALA A 52 -26.00 3.80 7.38
CA ALA A 52 -24.81 3.72 8.23
C ALA A 52 -23.61 4.40 7.55
N GLY A 53 -23.39 4.13 6.26
CA GLY A 53 -22.36 4.76 5.44
C GLY A 53 -22.55 6.27 5.31
N VAL A 54 -23.77 6.75 5.07
CA VAL A 54 -24.06 8.20 5.02
C VAL A 54 -23.88 8.87 6.39
N ARG A 55 -24.23 8.19 7.48
CA ARG A 55 -23.99 8.71 8.84
C ARG A 55 -22.49 8.75 9.15
N PHE A 56 -21.75 7.72 8.76
CA PHE A 56 -20.31 7.66 8.89
C PHE A 56 -19.65 8.77 8.07
N ASP A 57 -20.04 8.92 6.81
CA ASP A 57 -19.56 9.97 5.92
C ASP A 57 -19.86 11.36 6.49
N ARG A 58 -21.07 11.61 7.01
CA ARG A 58 -21.40 12.87 7.70
C ARG A 58 -20.65 13.07 9.01
N ALA A 59 -20.38 12.01 9.76
CA ALA A 59 -19.60 12.09 11.00
C ALA A 59 -18.13 12.38 10.71
N MET A 60 -17.60 11.86 9.62
CA MET A 60 -16.25 12.11 9.14
C MET A 60 -16.16 13.45 8.40
N ALA A 61 -17.19 13.92 7.72
CA ALA A 61 -17.21 15.23 7.06
C ALA A 61 -17.28 16.40 8.06
N ARG A 62 -17.42 16.13 9.36
CA ARG A 62 -17.31 17.17 10.38
C ARG A 62 -15.87 17.63 10.50
N PRO A 63 -15.63 18.95 10.64
CA PRO A 63 -14.31 19.48 10.98
C PRO A 63 -13.74 18.72 12.17
N ALA A 64 -12.46 18.36 12.10
CA ALA A 64 -11.81 17.66 13.19
C ALA A 64 -11.67 18.65 14.36
N ASP A 65 -12.44 18.46 15.43
CA ASP A 65 -12.42 19.35 16.59
C ASP A 65 -11.07 19.19 17.31
N PRO A 66 -10.28 20.27 17.46
CA PRO A 66 -9.05 20.28 18.26
C PRO A 66 -9.20 19.61 19.64
N THR A 67 -10.36 19.74 20.27
CA THR A 67 -10.66 19.15 21.59
C THR A 67 -10.82 17.64 21.53
N GLU A 68 -11.46 17.12 20.47
CA GLU A 68 -11.56 15.67 20.23
C GLU A 68 -10.20 15.07 19.91
N LEU A 69 -9.35 15.83 19.20
CA LEU A 69 -8.02 15.35 18.80
C LEU A 69 -7.04 15.31 19.97
N ALA A 70 -7.15 16.25 20.90
CA ALA A 70 -6.38 16.26 22.15
C ALA A 70 -6.68 15.02 23.03
N LEU A 71 -7.81 14.37 22.83
CA LEU A 71 -8.22 13.18 23.58
C LEU A 71 -7.69 11.88 23.00
N PHE A 72 -7.03 11.87 21.82
CA PHE A 72 -6.46 10.65 21.28
C PHE A 72 -5.36 10.12 22.23
N PRO A 73 -5.57 8.96 22.85
CA PRO A 73 -4.57 8.42 23.75
C PRO A 73 -3.33 7.98 22.96
N THR A 74 -2.16 8.10 23.57
CA THR A 74 -0.91 7.57 23.02
C THR A 74 -0.33 6.51 23.95
N GLY A 75 0.47 5.59 23.40
CA GLY A 75 1.21 4.57 24.13
C GLY A 75 0.71 3.14 23.93
N ASP A 76 1.43 2.19 24.55
CA ASP A 76 1.24 0.75 24.32
C ASP A 76 -0.13 0.20 24.78
N TRP A 77 -0.87 0.96 25.58
CA TRP A 77 -2.18 0.58 26.11
C TRP A 77 -3.34 0.88 25.15
N VAL A 78 -3.10 1.68 24.11
CA VAL A 78 -4.13 2.07 23.14
C VAL A 78 -4.63 0.84 22.36
N ARG A 79 -3.72 -0.07 22.00
CA ARG A 79 -4.03 -1.30 21.27
C ARG A 79 -4.92 -2.29 22.06
N PRO A 80 -4.64 -2.63 23.33
CA PRO A 80 -5.56 -3.46 24.11
C PRO A 80 -6.90 -2.76 24.38
N ALA A 81 -6.95 -1.43 24.48
CA ALA A 81 -8.19 -0.69 24.71
C ALA A 81 -9.21 -0.84 23.57
N VAL A 82 -8.76 -1.13 22.34
CA VAL A 82 -9.63 -1.35 21.17
C VAL A 82 -10.00 -2.83 20.94
N CYS A 83 -9.73 -3.71 21.91
CA CYS A 83 -10.25 -5.09 21.98
C CYS A 83 -10.10 -5.92 20.68
N GLY A 84 -8.95 -5.80 20.00
CA GLY A 84 -8.67 -6.56 18.77
C GLY A 84 -9.04 -5.85 17.46
N PHE A 85 -9.68 -4.68 17.51
CA PHE A 85 -10.03 -3.88 16.33
C PHE A 85 -8.97 -2.82 15.99
N SER A 86 -7.70 -3.11 16.24
CA SER A 86 -6.62 -2.10 16.14
C SER A 86 -6.40 -1.57 14.72
N ALA A 87 -6.52 -2.42 13.70
CA ALA A 87 -6.43 -1.99 12.30
C ALA A 87 -7.59 -1.06 11.92
N LEU A 88 -8.84 -1.40 12.29
CA LEU A 88 -10.00 -0.54 12.03
C LEU A 88 -9.92 0.79 12.79
N ALA A 89 -9.45 0.75 14.03
CA ALA A 89 -9.22 1.97 14.82
C ALA A 89 -8.13 2.84 14.17
N ALA A 90 -7.04 2.24 13.68
CA ALA A 90 -6.00 2.93 12.92
C ALA A 90 -6.59 3.58 11.65
N ASP A 91 -7.41 2.88 10.88
CA ASP A 91 -8.06 3.45 9.70
C ASP A 91 -8.92 4.69 10.02
N ILE A 92 -9.67 4.65 11.13
CA ILE A 92 -10.47 5.79 11.60
C ILE A 92 -9.56 6.96 11.99
N VAL A 93 -8.49 6.70 12.75
CA VAL A 93 -7.52 7.73 13.14
C VAL A 93 -6.81 8.32 11.92
N TRP A 94 -6.46 7.49 10.93
CA TRP A 94 -5.85 7.93 9.68
C TRP A 94 -6.76 8.90 8.91
N LEU A 95 -8.03 8.54 8.73
CA LEU A 95 -8.98 9.44 8.06
C LEU A 95 -9.17 10.75 8.84
N ARG A 96 -9.24 10.70 10.17
CA ARG A 96 -9.29 11.90 11.01
C ARG A 96 -8.04 12.75 10.89
N ALA A 97 -6.85 12.13 10.83
CA ALA A 97 -5.59 12.82 10.65
C ALA A 97 -5.52 13.53 9.29
N LEU A 98 -5.95 12.88 8.20
CA LEU A 98 -6.01 13.49 6.88
C LEU A 98 -6.97 14.66 6.81
N GLN A 99 -8.13 14.56 7.46
CA GLN A 99 -9.12 15.65 7.50
C GLN A 99 -8.63 16.83 8.34
N TYR A 100 -8.07 16.55 9.52
CA TYR A 100 -7.42 17.55 10.36
C TYR A 100 -6.34 18.30 9.59
N TYR A 101 -5.46 17.56 8.92
CA TYR A 101 -4.41 18.12 8.09
C TYR A 101 -4.98 18.97 6.95
N GLY A 102 -5.93 18.44 6.18
CA GLY A 102 -6.53 19.15 5.05
C GLY A 102 -7.22 20.45 5.47
N GLN A 103 -7.89 20.45 6.62
CA GLN A 103 -8.53 21.64 7.18
C GLN A 103 -7.49 22.72 7.51
N HIS A 104 -6.47 22.40 8.32
CA HIS A 104 -5.46 23.37 8.74
C HIS A 104 -4.62 23.85 7.55
N ARG A 105 -4.32 22.97 6.59
CA ARG A 105 -3.63 23.35 5.35
C ARG A 105 -4.39 24.42 4.54
N GLY A 106 -5.73 24.37 4.59
CA GLY A 106 -6.61 25.33 3.94
C GLY A 106 -6.90 26.60 4.75
N THR A 107 -6.55 26.64 6.04
CA THR A 107 -6.87 27.76 6.93
C THR A 107 -5.62 28.47 7.48
N ASP A 108 -5.00 27.93 8.52
CA ASP A 108 -4.02 28.58 9.39
C ASP A 108 -2.64 27.93 9.32
N ARG A 109 -2.54 26.73 8.72
CA ARG A 109 -1.32 25.92 8.58
C ARG A 109 -0.60 25.70 9.90
N HIS A 110 -1.37 25.49 10.96
CA HIS A 110 -0.84 25.18 12.28
C HIS A 110 -1.39 23.83 12.75
N TYR A 111 -0.52 22.91 13.14
CA TYR A 111 -0.87 21.51 13.36
C TYR A 111 -0.44 21.00 14.74
N PRO A 112 -0.92 21.59 15.85
CA PRO A 112 -0.49 21.27 17.21
C PRO A 112 -0.66 19.79 17.61
N TYR A 113 -1.62 19.08 17.02
CA TYR A 113 -1.93 17.69 17.37
C TYR A 113 -1.36 16.65 16.40
N LEU A 114 -0.64 17.09 15.35
CA LEU A 114 -0.22 16.21 14.27
C LEU A 114 0.67 15.07 14.74
N GLU A 115 1.66 15.39 15.58
CA GLU A 115 2.54 14.38 16.15
C GLU A 115 1.74 13.37 16.98
N THR A 116 0.87 13.84 17.88
CA THR A 116 0.05 12.98 18.74
C THR A 116 -0.80 12.04 17.90
N LEU A 117 -1.44 12.54 16.84
CA LEU A 117 -2.27 11.73 15.94
C LEU A 117 -1.47 10.63 15.26
N PHE A 118 -0.31 10.95 14.66
CA PHE A 118 0.51 9.94 14.00
C PHE A 118 1.16 8.97 14.98
N ARG A 119 1.46 9.40 16.21
CA ARG A 119 1.90 8.50 17.28
C ARG A 119 0.78 7.54 17.68
N THR A 120 -0.43 8.02 17.95
CA THR A 120 -1.58 7.14 18.25
C THR A 120 -1.85 6.16 17.12
N LEU A 121 -1.81 6.65 15.88
CA LEU A 121 -2.02 5.83 14.70
C LEU A 121 -1.00 4.68 14.60
N THR A 122 0.27 5.00 14.81
CA THR A 122 1.37 4.02 14.72
C THR A 122 1.48 3.12 15.97
N ASP A 123 0.91 3.53 17.10
CA ASP A 123 0.74 2.67 18.29
C ASP A 123 -0.40 1.65 18.07
N LEU A 124 -1.48 2.06 17.39
CA LEU A 124 -2.60 1.19 16.99
C LEU A 124 -2.20 0.18 15.93
N ASP A 125 -1.55 0.65 14.86
CA ASP A 125 -1.04 -0.19 13.78
C ASP A 125 0.45 0.12 13.48
N PRO A 126 1.38 -0.62 14.12
CA PRO A 126 2.80 -0.45 13.89
C PRO A 126 3.28 -0.79 12.48
N HIS A 127 2.46 -1.45 11.65
CA HIS A 127 2.85 -1.82 10.28
C HIS A 127 2.24 -0.89 9.23
N PHE A 128 1.54 0.17 9.66
CA PHE A 128 0.97 1.15 8.76
C PHE A 128 2.05 2.11 8.23
N ILE A 129 2.78 1.67 7.20
CA ILE A 129 3.91 2.39 6.59
C ILE A 129 3.57 3.85 6.24
N ASN A 130 2.43 4.09 5.58
CA ASN A 130 2.03 5.44 5.15
C ASN A 130 1.84 6.41 6.32
N ALA A 131 1.45 5.92 7.51
CA ALA A 131 1.30 6.76 8.70
C ALA A 131 2.64 7.36 9.14
N TYR A 132 3.71 6.55 9.10
CA TYR A 132 5.06 7.02 9.42
C TYR A 132 5.56 8.02 8.37
N ILE A 133 5.39 7.70 7.08
CA ILE A 133 5.91 8.52 5.97
C ILE A 133 5.20 9.86 5.91
N PHE A 134 3.87 9.84 5.86
CA PHE A 134 3.08 11.07 5.76
C PHE A 134 3.17 11.90 7.05
N GLY A 135 3.19 11.24 8.22
CA GLY A 135 3.40 11.93 9.49
C GLY A 135 4.77 12.60 9.56
N ALA A 136 5.83 11.93 9.13
CA ALA A 136 7.16 12.52 9.13
C ALA A 136 7.29 13.67 8.13
N LEU A 137 6.77 13.49 6.91
CA LEU A 137 6.75 14.54 5.88
C LEU A 137 6.08 15.81 6.41
N THR A 138 4.88 15.68 6.97
CA THR A 138 4.12 16.84 7.45
C THR A 138 4.74 17.47 8.70
N LEU A 139 5.34 16.68 9.60
CA LEU A 139 6.11 17.21 10.73
C LEU A 139 7.36 18.00 10.28
N ALA A 140 8.08 17.53 9.26
CA ALA A 140 9.27 18.19 8.76
C ALA A 140 8.93 19.44 7.94
N GLU A 141 8.04 19.32 6.95
CA GLU A 141 7.77 20.37 5.96
C GLU A 141 6.83 21.46 6.50
N ASP A 142 5.75 21.07 7.17
CA ASP A 142 4.69 22.03 7.56
C ASP A 142 4.90 22.59 8.97
N GLU A 143 5.43 21.78 9.89
CA GLU A 143 5.66 22.18 11.30
C GLU A 143 7.14 22.51 11.60
N HIS A 144 8.07 22.26 10.67
CA HIS A 144 9.51 22.47 10.85
C HIS A 144 10.11 21.71 12.06
N ARG A 145 9.58 20.51 12.33
CA ARG A 145 9.98 19.64 13.45
C ARG A 145 10.76 18.43 12.94
N GLU A 146 11.94 18.68 12.36
CA GLU A 146 12.79 17.66 11.75
C GLU A 146 13.15 16.50 12.71
N GLU A 147 13.49 16.81 13.96
CA GLU A 147 13.82 15.77 14.95
C GLU A 147 12.64 14.84 15.23
N ALA A 148 11.42 15.39 15.32
CA ALA A 148 10.21 14.60 15.53
C ALA A 148 9.89 13.72 14.31
N ALA A 149 10.09 14.24 13.10
CA ALA A 149 9.94 13.48 11.86
C ALA A 149 10.94 12.32 11.77
N LEU A 150 12.22 12.57 12.07
CA LEU A 150 13.27 11.56 12.11
C LEU A 150 12.97 10.49 13.18
N GLU A 151 12.51 10.89 14.37
CA GLU A 151 12.14 9.95 15.42
C GLU A 151 10.95 9.07 15.00
N LEU A 152 9.93 9.64 14.36
CA LEU A 152 8.79 8.89 13.86
C LEU A 152 9.22 7.85 12.81
N LEU A 153 10.06 8.24 11.84
CA LEU A 153 10.61 7.30 10.84
C LEU A 153 11.48 6.22 11.48
N ARG A 154 12.32 6.58 12.45
CA ARG A 154 13.16 5.61 13.20
C ARG A 154 12.31 4.58 13.92
N ARG A 155 11.20 5.00 14.54
CA ARG A 155 10.21 4.09 15.13
C ARG A 155 9.59 3.18 14.07
N GLY A 156 9.25 3.73 12.90
CA GLY A 156 8.73 2.97 11.76
C GLY A 156 9.70 1.88 11.30
N ILE A 157 10.98 2.22 11.10
CA ILE A 157 12.03 1.27 10.70
C ILE A 157 12.20 0.17 11.74
N ALA A 158 12.18 0.51 13.04
CA ALA A 158 12.30 -0.48 14.11
C ALA A 158 11.14 -1.49 14.12
N ARG A 159 9.95 -1.08 13.69
CA ARG A 159 8.76 -1.95 13.58
C ARG A 159 8.64 -2.65 12.23
N ASN A 160 9.26 -2.12 11.18
CA ASN A 160 9.18 -2.59 9.81
C ASN A 160 10.58 -2.60 9.16
N PRO A 161 11.50 -3.46 9.62
CA PRO A 161 12.92 -3.42 9.23
C PRO A 161 13.17 -3.74 7.75
N GLU A 162 12.22 -4.40 7.09
CA GLU A 162 12.28 -4.80 5.68
C GLU A 162 11.71 -3.71 4.73
N SER A 163 11.11 -2.65 5.27
CA SER A 163 10.53 -1.59 4.45
C SER A 163 11.63 -0.70 3.85
N TRP A 164 11.97 -0.94 2.58
CA TRP A 164 12.87 -0.05 1.84
C TRP A 164 12.36 1.39 1.84
N TRP A 165 11.04 1.59 1.81
CA TRP A 165 10.43 2.91 1.71
C TRP A 165 10.65 3.72 3.00
N LEU A 166 10.52 3.11 4.19
CA LEU A 166 10.83 3.82 5.43
C LEU A 166 12.31 4.17 5.55
N VAL A 167 13.20 3.26 5.14
CA VAL A 167 14.65 3.52 5.13
C VAL A 167 15.00 4.62 4.13
N PHE A 168 14.35 4.60 2.97
CA PHE A 168 14.46 5.63 1.95
C PHE A 168 14.05 7.00 2.49
N GLU A 169 12.85 7.12 3.05
CA GLU A 169 12.34 8.39 3.58
C GLU A 169 13.23 8.92 4.71
N TYR A 170 13.76 8.04 5.57
CA TYR A 170 14.71 8.45 6.61
C TYR A 170 16.01 9.04 6.03
N GLY A 171 16.56 8.42 4.98
CA GLY A 171 17.70 8.96 4.25
C GLY A 171 17.36 10.25 3.49
N PHE A 172 16.15 10.31 2.93
CA PHE A 172 15.66 11.45 2.18
C PHE A 172 15.52 12.69 3.07
N MET A 173 15.10 12.55 4.33
CA MET A 173 15.08 13.68 5.29
C MET A 173 16.48 14.32 5.47
N PHE A 174 17.55 13.53 5.51
CA PHE A 174 18.91 14.08 5.55
C PHE A 174 19.33 14.73 4.23
N TYR A 175 18.80 14.23 3.11
CA TYR A 175 19.07 14.77 1.78
C TYR A 175 18.41 16.13 1.56
N VAL A 176 17.14 16.30 1.97
CA VAL A 176 16.39 17.55 1.77
C VAL A 176 16.57 18.58 2.88
N HIS A 177 16.68 18.14 4.14
CA HIS A 177 16.73 19.02 5.31
C HIS A 177 18.06 18.95 6.04
N GLY A 178 18.59 17.75 6.24
CA GLY A 178 19.53 17.48 7.33
C GLY A 178 20.96 17.98 7.21
N HIS A 179 21.32 18.79 6.19
CA HIS A 179 22.68 19.31 5.95
C HIS A 179 23.82 18.26 6.09
N ASP A 180 23.50 16.97 6.02
CA ASP A 180 24.40 15.85 6.27
C ASP A 180 24.35 14.91 5.07
N PRO A 181 25.11 15.26 4.01
CA PRO A 181 25.09 14.50 2.77
C PRO A 181 25.68 13.10 2.97
N VAL A 182 26.53 12.89 3.98
CA VAL A 182 27.13 11.59 4.30
C VAL A 182 26.08 10.63 4.84
N ARG A 183 25.25 11.06 5.80
CA ARG A 183 24.12 10.26 6.31
C ARG A 183 23.07 10.04 5.22
N ALA A 184 22.76 11.06 4.43
CA ALA A 184 21.84 10.93 3.29
C ALA A 184 22.32 9.82 2.33
N SER A 185 23.59 9.90 1.88
CA SER A 185 24.22 8.89 1.03
C SER A 185 24.10 7.48 1.64
N TYR A 186 24.46 7.33 2.91
CA TYR A 186 24.44 6.02 3.59
C TYR A 186 23.03 5.39 3.59
N TRP A 187 22.02 6.13 4.04
CA TRP A 187 20.66 5.60 4.18
C TRP A 187 19.97 5.39 2.84
N LEU A 188 20.16 6.30 1.87
CA LEU A 188 19.62 6.14 0.52
C LEU A 188 20.26 4.96 -0.22
N THR A 189 21.58 4.79 -0.06
CA THR A 189 22.29 3.62 -0.61
C THR A 189 21.78 2.33 0.02
N ARG A 190 21.57 2.31 1.35
CA ARG A 190 20.99 1.16 2.04
C ARG A 190 19.60 0.84 1.48
N ALA A 191 18.73 1.84 1.36
CA ALA A 191 17.38 1.65 0.84
C ALA A 191 17.38 1.12 -0.60
N ALA A 192 18.29 1.61 -1.45
CA ALA A 192 18.38 1.17 -2.84
C ALA A 192 18.77 -0.30 -3.03
N HIS A 193 19.48 -0.89 -2.06
CA HIS A 193 19.86 -2.31 -2.08
C HIS A 193 18.87 -3.22 -1.34
N MET A 194 17.77 -2.68 -0.80
CA MET A 194 16.75 -3.49 -0.13
C MET A 194 15.80 -4.15 -1.14
N GLU A 195 15.23 -5.28 -0.76
CA GLU A 195 14.27 -6.01 -1.59
C GLU A 195 13.04 -5.14 -1.91
N GLY A 196 12.61 -5.16 -3.17
CA GLY A 196 11.45 -4.40 -3.65
C GLY A 196 11.70 -2.91 -3.86
N ALA A 197 12.93 -2.40 -3.64
CA ALA A 197 13.28 -1.02 -3.93
C ALA A 197 13.21 -0.75 -5.45
N PRO A 198 12.47 0.28 -5.90
CA PRO A 198 12.41 0.64 -7.31
C PRO A 198 13.75 1.13 -7.85
N GLU A 199 14.06 0.88 -9.12
CA GLU A 199 15.32 1.27 -9.78
C GLU A 199 15.71 2.75 -9.56
N TRP A 200 14.74 3.66 -9.46
CA TRP A 200 15.00 5.08 -9.29
C TRP A 200 15.71 5.42 -7.96
N THR A 201 15.60 4.58 -6.92
CA THR A 201 16.27 4.81 -5.63
C THR A 201 17.78 4.74 -5.77
N ALA A 202 18.30 3.85 -6.61
CA ALA A 202 19.74 3.71 -6.88
C ALA A 202 20.32 4.97 -7.53
N ARG A 203 19.57 5.61 -8.44
CA ARG A 203 19.98 6.88 -9.07
C ARG A 203 20.07 8.00 -8.04
N LEU A 204 19.09 8.10 -7.14
CA LEU A 204 19.12 9.12 -6.10
C LEU A 204 20.26 8.86 -5.11
N ALA A 205 20.48 7.60 -4.71
CA ALA A 205 21.62 7.22 -3.88
C ALA A 205 22.97 7.57 -4.53
N ALA A 206 23.11 7.34 -5.84
CA ALA A 206 24.30 7.70 -6.60
C ALA A 206 24.53 9.21 -6.61
N HIS A 207 23.46 9.98 -6.83
CA HIS A 207 23.53 11.44 -6.78
C HIS A 207 23.87 11.96 -5.38
N ALA A 208 23.22 11.44 -4.33
CA ALA A 208 23.51 11.79 -2.95
C ALA A 208 24.96 11.45 -2.56
N SER A 209 25.50 10.31 -3.04
CA SER A 209 26.90 9.93 -2.86
C SER A 209 27.86 10.94 -3.50
N SER A 210 27.55 11.44 -4.70
CA SER A 210 28.34 12.50 -5.35
C SER A 210 28.33 13.79 -4.54
N GLN A 211 27.16 14.23 -4.05
CA GLN A 211 27.01 15.41 -3.19
C GLN A 211 27.77 15.25 -1.86
N ALA A 212 27.85 14.04 -1.34
CA ALA A 212 28.61 13.70 -0.14
C ALA A 212 30.13 13.64 -0.35
N GLY A 213 30.63 13.87 -1.57
CA GLY A 213 32.05 13.71 -1.92
C GLY A 213 32.52 12.25 -1.93
N GLN A 214 31.58 11.29 -1.90
CA GLN A 214 31.88 9.84 -1.88
C GLN A 214 31.99 9.31 -3.32
N ALA A 215 32.99 9.79 -4.05
CA ALA A 215 33.15 9.50 -5.48
C ALA A 215 33.15 7.99 -5.79
N THR A 216 33.85 7.18 -4.98
CA THR A 216 33.89 5.72 -5.17
C THR A 216 32.50 5.08 -5.09
N THR A 217 31.69 5.47 -4.10
CA THR A 217 30.32 4.98 -3.92
C THR A 217 29.43 5.44 -5.08
N ALA A 218 29.53 6.72 -5.46
CA ALA A 218 28.77 7.28 -6.57
C ALA A 218 29.07 6.55 -7.89
N ILE A 219 30.35 6.30 -8.20
CA ILE A 219 30.77 5.56 -9.40
C ILE A 219 30.20 4.14 -9.40
N ALA A 220 30.26 3.44 -8.26
CA ALA A 220 29.73 2.08 -8.15
C ALA A 220 28.23 2.03 -8.43
N LEU A 221 27.46 2.95 -7.82
CA LEU A 221 26.02 3.04 -8.02
C LEU A 221 25.64 3.46 -9.45
N TRP A 222 26.34 4.43 -10.06
CA TRP A 222 26.07 4.80 -11.44
C TRP A 222 26.40 3.69 -12.44
N ARG A 223 27.43 2.87 -12.18
CA ARG A 223 27.70 1.67 -12.98
C ARG A 223 26.59 0.64 -12.85
N GLU A 224 26.04 0.46 -11.65
CA GLU A 224 24.90 -0.43 -11.43
C GLU A 224 23.68 0.06 -12.20
N VAL A 225 23.34 1.35 -12.09
CA VAL A 225 22.25 1.98 -12.88
C VAL A 225 22.48 1.76 -14.38
N TYR A 226 23.70 2.02 -14.87
CA TYR A 226 24.04 1.83 -16.29
C TYR A 226 23.83 0.38 -16.75
N ARG A 227 24.17 -0.60 -15.91
CA ARG A 227 24.05 -2.03 -16.24
C ARG A 227 22.62 -2.55 -16.17
N ASN A 228 21.85 -2.09 -15.18
CA ASN A 228 20.55 -2.67 -14.84
C ASN A 228 19.37 -1.95 -15.50
N THR A 229 19.54 -0.70 -15.94
CA THR A 229 18.43 0.05 -16.56
C THR A 229 18.08 -0.49 -17.95
N GLU A 230 16.78 -0.58 -18.25
CA GLU A 230 16.28 -0.84 -19.61
C GLU A 230 15.99 0.44 -20.40
N ASN A 231 16.03 1.60 -19.74
CA ASN A 231 15.69 2.88 -20.35
C ASN A 231 16.96 3.55 -20.91
N ASP A 232 17.02 3.72 -22.22
CA ASP A 232 18.17 4.31 -22.91
C ASP A 232 18.50 5.73 -22.43
N GLU A 233 17.49 6.52 -22.03
CA GLU A 233 17.71 7.86 -21.48
C GLU A 233 18.36 7.78 -20.09
N ILE A 234 17.94 6.83 -19.24
CA ILE A 234 18.59 6.59 -17.94
C ILE A 234 20.03 6.12 -18.16
N ARG A 235 20.25 5.23 -19.14
CA ARG A 235 21.58 4.74 -19.49
C ARG A 235 22.49 5.89 -19.92
N ARG A 236 21.98 6.82 -20.75
CA ARG A 236 22.68 8.03 -21.18
C ARG A 236 23.07 8.92 -20.00
N ILE A 237 22.12 9.17 -19.07
CA ILE A 237 22.38 9.94 -17.85
C ILE A 237 23.47 9.29 -17.01
N ALA A 238 23.45 7.95 -16.84
CA ALA A 238 24.46 7.24 -16.08
C ALA A 238 25.87 7.38 -16.70
N VAL A 239 25.98 7.32 -18.03
CA VAL A 239 27.25 7.56 -18.74
C VAL A 239 27.76 8.99 -18.52
N GLU A 240 26.87 9.99 -18.63
CA GLU A 240 27.22 11.39 -18.38
C GLU A 240 27.73 11.59 -16.95
N LYS A 241 27.04 11.03 -15.95
CA LYS A 241 27.45 11.12 -14.54
C LYS A 241 28.74 10.37 -14.24
N LEU A 242 28.99 9.25 -14.88
CA LEU A 242 30.28 8.55 -14.76
C LEU A 242 31.41 9.38 -15.37
N ALA A 243 31.18 10.03 -16.51
CA ALA A 243 32.16 10.91 -17.14
C ALA A 243 32.48 12.15 -16.27
N GLU A 244 31.47 12.78 -15.66
CA GLU A 244 31.65 13.86 -14.67
C GLU A 244 32.53 13.43 -13.49
N LEU A 245 32.45 12.15 -13.10
CA LEU A 245 33.26 11.55 -12.03
C LEU A 245 34.61 11.01 -12.51
N GLY A 246 35.00 11.28 -13.77
CA GLY A 246 36.29 10.89 -14.34
C GLY A 246 36.35 9.45 -14.84
N VAL A 247 35.20 8.79 -15.06
CA VAL A 247 35.10 7.41 -15.54
C VAL A 247 34.53 7.39 -16.96
N SER A 248 35.32 6.92 -17.92
CA SER A 248 34.84 6.61 -19.28
C SER A 248 34.17 5.23 -19.30
N VAL A 249 32.99 5.14 -19.89
CA VAL A 249 32.25 3.88 -20.06
C VAL A 249 32.27 3.50 -21.54
N GLU A 250 32.93 2.39 -21.87
CA GLU A 250 32.91 1.86 -23.23
C GLU A 250 31.52 1.23 -23.52
N PRO A 251 30.96 1.37 -24.74
CA PRO A 251 29.60 0.88 -25.09
C PRO A 251 29.38 -0.63 -24.92
N ASN A 252 30.40 -1.38 -24.51
CA ASN A 252 30.43 -2.84 -24.56
C ASN A 252 31.02 -3.48 -23.28
N GLU A 253 31.03 -2.78 -22.13
CA GLU A 253 31.26 -3.42 -20.83
C GLU A 253 30.12 -4.42 -20.54
N ARG A 254 30.24 -5.61 -21.13
CA ARG A 254 29.31 -6.71 -20.93
C ARG A 254 29.44 -7.24 -19.52
N VAL A 255 28.27 -7.49 -18.94
CA VAL A 255 28.02 -8.25 -17.72
C VAL A 255 28.87 -9.53 -17.72
N VAL A 256 29.85 -9.60 -16.83
CA VAL A 256 30.39 -10.89 -16.38
C VAL A 256 29.60 -11.22 -15.13
N GLY A 257 28.81 -12.29 -15.21
CA GLY A 257 27.93 -12.77 -14.13
C GLY A 257 28.67 -13.41 -12.97
#